data_AF-A0A959KQD8-F1
#
_entry.id   AF-A0A959KQD8-F1
#
_cell.length_a   1.000
_cell.length_b   1.000
_cell.length_c   1.000
_cell.angle_alpha   90.00
_cell.angle_beta   90.00
_cell.angle_gamma   90.00
#
_symmetry.space_group_name_H-M   'P 1'
#
loop_
_entity.id
_entity.type
_entity.pdbx_description
1 polymer ?
#
loop_
_entity_poly.entity_id
_entity_poly.type
_entity_poly.pdbx_seq_one_letter_code
_entity_poly.pdbx_strand_id
1 'polypeptide(L)'
;MMMNWYSFGKRLLDILLASLALILLLPLLLITMIVLRFTAEREVFYLQTRMARYNKTFRIWKFATMLKDSPNMGTGTITLRNDPRVTAFGRILRKTKINELPQLFNVLLGDMSIVGP
;
A
#
# COMPACT_ATOMS: atom_id res chain seq x y z
N MET A 1 21.97 15.18 -11.02
CA MET A 1 22.28 14.07 -11.96
C MET A 1 23.27 13.13 -11.25
N MET A 2 22.77 12.24 -10.39
CA MET A 2 23.58 11.16 -9.77
C MET A 2 22.83 9.84 -10.00
N MET A 3 22.62 9.54 -11.27
CA MET A 3 22.41 8.18 -11.74
C MET A 3 23.81 7.66 -12.08
N ASN A 4 24.16 6.39 -11.79
CA ASN A 4 24.89 5.51 -12.72
C ASN A 4 25.62 4.29 -12.15
N TRP A 5 25.62 3.98 -10.84
CA TRP A 5 26.04 2.61 -10.42
C TRP A 5 25.23 2.03 -9.25
N TYR A 6 24.81 2.88 -8.30
CA TYR A 6 23.85 2.49 -7.26
C TYR A 6 22.44 2.20 -7.78
N SER A 7 22.11 2.56 -9.02
CA SER A 7 20.73 2.61 -9.52
C SER A 7 20.26 1.31 -10.18
N PHE A 8 21.09 0.61 -10.95
CA PHE A 8 20.65 -0.60 -11.66
C PHE A 8 20.67 -1.85 -10.77
N GLY A 9 21.79 -2.12 -10.09
CA GLY A 9 21.90 -3.27 -9.19
C GLY A 9 20.89 -3.21 -8.05
N LYS A 10 20.67 -2.01 -7.48
CA LYS A 10 19.63 -1.78 -6.48
C LYS A 10 18.23 -1.98 -7.06
N ARG A 11 17.97 -1.48 -8.27
CA ARG A 11 16.67 -1.67 -8.94
C ARG A 11 16.38 -3.15 -9.18
N LEU A 12 17.38 -3.91 -9.64
CA LEU A 12 17.27 -5.35 -9.83
C LEU A 12 17.00 -6.05 -8.50
N LEU A 13 17.73 -5.70 -7.44
CA LEU A 13 17.52 -6.24 -6.10
C LEU A 13 16.10 -5.93 -5.58
N ASP A 14 15.61 -4.69 -5.74
CA ASP A 14 14.27 -4.30 -5.35
C ASP A 14 13.21 -5.12 -6.08
N ILE A 15 13.35 -5.33 -7.39
CA ILE A 15 12.44 -6.16 -8.18
C ILE A 15 12.48 -7.62 -7.72
N LEU A 16 13.67 -8.18 -7.51
CA LEU A 16 13.85 -9.58 -7.09
C LEU A 16 13.23 -9.83 -5.71
N LEU A 17 13.56 -8.98 -4.74
CA LEU A 17 13.03 -9.08 -3.38
C LEU A 17 11.52 -8.83 -3.34
N ALA A 18 10.99 -7.88 -4.11
CA ALA A 18 9.55 -7.63 -4.17
C ALA A 18 8.80 -8.80 -4.83
N SER A 19 9.35 -9.37 -5.89
CA SER A 19 8.78 -10.54 -6.57
C SER A 19 8.77 -11.76 -5.64
N LEU A 20 9.89 -12.02 -4.96
CA LEU A 20 9.99 -13.10 -3.98
C LEU A 20 9.01 -12.91 -2.83
N ALA A 21 8.93 -11.70 -2.27
CA ALA A 21 7.98 -11.38 -1.21
C ALA A 21 6.53 -11.56 -1.67
N LEU A 22 6.17 -11.12 -2.88
CA LEU A 22 4.82 -11.32 -3.44
C LEU A 22 4.47 -12.79 -3.59
N ILE A 23 5.39 -13.63 -4.06
CA ILE A 23 5.16 -15.08 -4.20
C ILE A 23 4.93 -15.71 -2.82
N LEU A 24 5.80 -15.42 -1.85
CA LEU A 24 5.69 -15.97 -0.49
C LEU A 24 4.43 -15.49 0.24
N LEU A 25 4.03 -14.24 0.01
CA LEU A 25 2.86 -13.63 0.66
C LEU A 25 1.57 -13.85 -0.13
N LEU A 26 1.61 -14.47 -1.32
CA LEU A 26 0.45 -14.63 -2.20
C LEU A 26 -0.77 -15.24 -1.49
N PRO A 27 -0.64 -16.32 -0.68
CA PRO A 27 -1.78 -16.90 0.02
C PRO A 27 -2.42 -15.89 0.99
N LEU A 28 -1.60 -15.15 1.73
CA LEU A 28 -2.06 -14.12 2.68
C LEU A 28 -2.76 -12.97 1.95
N LEU A 29 -2.20 -12.51 0.82
CA LEU A 29 -2.79 -11.45 0.01
C LEU A 29 -4.15 -11.88 -0.53
N LEU A 30 -4.26 -13.09 -1.08
CA LEU A 30 -5.53 -13.62 -1.60
C LEU A 30 -6.60 -13.74 -0.52
N ILE A 31 -6.27 -14.31 0.64
CA ILE A 31 -7.19 -14.38 1.78
C ILE A 31 -7.66 -12.97 2.18
N THR A 32 -6.74 -12.02 2.27
CA THR A 32 -7.05 -10.62 2.61
C THR A 32 -8.00 -10.01 1.57
N MET A 33 -7.75 -10.22 0.27
CA MET A 33 -8.62 -9.75 -0.81
C MET A 33 -10.03 -10.33 -0.71
N ILE A 34 -10.13 -11.64 -0.46
CA ILE A 34 -11.42 -12.34 -0.30
C ILE A 34 -12.18 -11.74 0.89
N VAL A 35 -11.56 -11.64 2.07
CA VAL A 35 -12.20 -11.08 3.26
C VAL A 35 -12.71 -9.66 2.99
N LEU A 36 -11.89 -8.80 2.39
CA LEU A 36 -12.28 -7.43 2.02
C LEU A 36 -13.46 -7.40 1.04
N ARG A 37 -13.47 -8.32 0.07
CA ARG A 37 -14.56 -8.40 -0.91
C ARG A 37 -15.90 -8.79 -0.29
N PHE A 38 -15.87 -9.52 0.83
CA PHE A 38 -17.05 -9.89 1.61
C PHE A 38 -17.41 -8.87 2.71
N THR A 39 -16.63 -7.80 2.89
CA THR A 39 -17.05 -6.68 3.75
C THR A 39 -18.14 -5.84 3.09
N ALA A 40 -18.87 -5.05 3.90
CA ALA A 40 -19.92 -4.16 3.42
C ALA A 40 -19.45 -3.16 2.35
N GLU A 41 -18.21 -2.68 2.46
CA GLU A 41 -17.60 -1.73 1.52
C GLU A 41 -17.28 -2.38 0.16
N ARG A 42 -17.00 -3.68 0.15
CA ARG A 42 -16.59 -4.50 -1.02
C ARG A 42 -15.35 -3.99 -1.78
N GLU A 43 -14.65 -2.99 -1.25
CA GLU A 43 -13.41 -2.45 -1.80
C GLU A 43 -12.22 -3.24 -1.28
N VAL A 44 -11.34 -3.63 -2.19
CA VAL A 44 -10.13 -4.39 -1.87
C VAL A 44 -8.92 -3.47 -1.80
N PHE A 45 -8.74 -2.61 -2.81
CA PHE A 45 -7.60 -1.71 -2.90
C PHE A 45 -8.01 -0.25 -2.71
N TYR A 46 -7.13 0.48 -2.05
CA TYR A 46 -7.18 1.93 -1.93
C TYR A 46 -5.88 2.52 -2.48
N LEU A 47 -6.00 3.47 -3.40
CA LEU A 47 -4.87 4.18 -3.99
C LEU A 47 -4.68 5.52 -3.29
N GLN A 48 -3.63 5.62 -2.48
CA GLN A 48 -3.30 6.86 -1.78
C GLN A 48 -2.35 7.72 -2.61
N THR A 49 -2.77 8.93 -2.98
CA THR A 49 -1.87 9.89 -3.63
C THR A 49 -0.79 10.37 -2.65
N ARG A 50 0.48 10.28 -3.05
CA ARG A 50 1.65 10.82 -2.32
C ARG A 50 2.50 11.69 -3.23
N MET A 51 3.17 12.65 -2.61
CA MET A 51 4.19 13.49 -3.25
C MET A 51 5.50 12.71 -3.28
N ALA A 52 6.06 12.46 -4.48
CA ALA A 52 7.42 11.96 -4.64
C ALA A 52 8.44 13.10 -4.58
N ARG A 53 9.72 12.73 -4.61
CA ARG A 53 10.83 13.66 -4.86
C ARG A 53 10.61 14.37 -6.21
N TYR A 54 10.87 15.68 -6.26
CA TYR A 54 10.67 16.55 -7.44
C TYR A 54 9.22 16.84 -7.84
N ASN A 55 8.30 16.88 -6.87
CA ASN A 55 6.92 17.35 -7.07
C ASN A 55 6.09 16.51 -8.06
N LYS A 56 6.53 15.28 -8.37
CA LYS A 56 5.72 14.31 -9.08
C LYS A 56 4.83 13.59 -8.08
N THR A 57 3.55 13.45 -8.39
CA THR A 57 2.64 12.64 -7.58
C THR A 57 2.65 11.19 -8.07
N PHE A 58 2.59 10.25 -7.14
CA PHE A 58 2.36 8.84 -7.46
C PHE A 58 1.32 8.26 -6.52
N ARG A 59 0.74 7.13 -6.92
CA ARG A 59 -0.33 6.46 -6.17
C ARG A 59 0.22 5.23 -5.49
N ILE A 60 0.12 5.20 -4.16
CA ILE A 60 0.52 4.08 -3.33
C ILE A 60 -0.63 3.08 -3.25
N TRP A 61 -0.35 1.82 -3.58
CA TRP A 61 -1.26 0.70 -3.42
C TRP A 61 -1.36 0.28 -1.94
N LYS A 62 -2.59 0.21 -1.43
CA LYS A 62 -2.88 -0.34 -0.09
C LYS A 62 -4.13 -1.18 -0.14
N PHE A 63 -4.31 -2.04 0.86
CA PHE A 63 -5.62 -2.61 1.10
C PHE A 63 -6.58 -1.55 1.67
N ALA A 64 -7.84 -1.61 1.28
CA ALA A 64 -8.90 -0.78 1.83
C ALA A 64 -9.08 -1.12 3.31
N THR A 65 -8.99 -0.10 4.16
CA THR A 65 -9.10 -0.24 5.63
C THR A 65 -10.09 0.73 6.25
N MET A 66 -10.68 1.58 5.42
CA MET A 66 -11.64 2.61 5.82
C MET A 66 -12.93 2.44 5.04
N LEU A 67 -14.00 3.06 5.55
CA LEU A 67 -15.24 3.25 4.83
C LEU A 67 -14.97 3.97 3.50
N LYS A 68 -15.69 3.58 2.45
CA LYS A 68 -15.56 4.14 1.10
C LYS A 68 -15.71 5.65 1.07
N ASP A 69 -16.66 6.16 1.84
CA ASP A 69 -16.96 7.59 1.93
C ASP A 69 -16.13 8.33 3.00
N SER A 70 -15.07 7.69 3.52
CA SER A 70 -14.22 8.27 4.56
C SER A 70 -13.69 9.67 4.25
N PRO A 71 -13.33 10.06 3.00
CA PRO A 71 -12.86 11.42 2.73
C PRO A 71 -13.91 12.52 2.96
N ASN A 72 -15.21 12.18 2.86
CA ASN A 72 -16.32 13.11 3.07
C ASN A 72 -16.85 13.08 4.52
N MET A 73 -16.28 12.23 5.37
CA MET A 73 -16.69 12.03 6.75
C MET A 73 -15.65 12.55 7.74
N GLY A 74 -16.09 13.15 8.84
CA GLY A 74 -15.22 13.49 9.99
C GLY A 74 -14.05 14.40 9.62
N THR A 75 -12.82 13.98 9.97
CA THR A 75 -11.58 14.75 9.78
C THR A 75 -11.03 14.77 8.35
N GLY A 76 -11.85 14.42 7.35
CA GLY A 76 -11.46 14.44 5.94
C GLY A 76 -10.27 13.54 5.65
N THR A 77 -9.18 14.06 5.13
CA THR A 77 -8.00 13.24 4.76
C THR A 77 -7.09 12.87 5.94
N ILE A 78 -7.30 13.48 7.12
CA ILE A 78 -6.49 13.23 8.31
C ILE A 78 -7.06 12.02 9.06
N THR A 79 -6.21 11.02 9.31
CA THR A 79 -6.57 9.84 10.11
C THR A 79 -6.26 10.09 11.59
N LEU A 80 -7.26 9.92 12.47
CA LEU A 80 -7.07 10.04 13.91
C LEU A 80 -6.70 8.70 14.58
N ARG A 81 -6.22 8.78 15.82
CA ARG A 81 -6.11 7.59 16.68
C ARG A 81 -7.53 7.11 17.03
N ASN A 82 -7.82 5.83 16.79
CA ASN A 82 -9.17 5.25 16.91
C ASN A 82 -10.22 5.90 15.98
N ASP A 83 -9.82 6.22 14.76
CA ASP A 83 -10.71 6.78 13.75
C ASP A 83 -11.94 5.86 13.48
N PRO A 84 -13.18 6.37 13.65
CA PRO A 84 -14.40 5.57 13.50
C PRO A 84 -14.63 5.09 12.06
N ARG A 85 -13.96 5.72 11.09
CA ARG A 85 -14.05 5.34 9.67
C ARG A 85 -13.22 4.09 9.36
N VAL A 86 -12.41 3.59 10.29
CA VAL A 86 -11.60 2.37 10.09
C VAL A 86 -12.44 1.14 10.39
N THR A 87 -12.54 0.23 9.42
CA THR A 87 -13.31 -1.01 9.58
C THR A 87 -12.66 -1.93 10.63
N ALA A 88 -13.44 -2.85 11.21
CA ALA A 88 -12.91 -3.77 12.22
C ALA A 88 -11.73 -4.61 11.68
N PHE A 89 -11.88 -5.16 10.46
CA PHE A 89 -10.79 -5.85 9.77
C PHE A 89 -9.67 -4.89 9.37
N GLY A 90 -10.01 -3.68 8.91
CA GLY A 90 -9.03 -2.63 8.59
C GLY A 90 -8.12 -2.27 9.77
N ARG A 91 -8.63 -2.32 11.01
CA ARG A 91 -7.84 -2.13 12.23
C ARG A 91 -6.78 -3.21 12.41
N ILE A 92 -7.12 -4.47 12.12
CA ILE A 92 -6.19 -5.60 12.16
C ILE A 92 -5.11 -5.41 11.09
N LEU A 93 -5.52 -5.09 9.85
CA LEU A 93 -4.59 -4.88 8.73
C LEU A 93 -3.61 -3.73 8.99
N ARG A 94 -4.05 -2.65 9.65
CA ARG A 94 -3.20 -1.51 10.04
C ARG A 94 -2.24 -1.86 11.17
N LYS A 95 -2.72 -2.57 12.20
CA LYS A 95 -1.88 -2.98 13.34
C LYS A 95 -0.75 -3.92 12.91
N THR A 96 -1.03 -4.79 11.94
CA THR A 96 -0.10 -5.79 11.41
C THR A 96 0.69 -5.30 10.19
N LYS A 97 0.43 -4.08 9.70
CA LYS A 97 1.00 -3.53 8.46
C LYS A 97 0.69 -4.33 7.19
N ILE A 98 -0.19 -5.33 7.25
CA ILE A 98 -0.64 -6.09 6.08
C ILE A 98 -1.29 -5.16 5.05
N ASN A 99 -1.94 -4.07 5.49
CA ASN A 99 -2.54 -3.09 4.57
C ASN A 99 -1.53 -2.41 3.63
N GLU A 100 -0.25 -2.46 3.94
CA GLU A 100 0.83 -1.84 3.16
C GLU A 100 1.49 -2.81 2.18
N LEU A 101 1.26 -4.13 2.29
CA LEU A 101 1.87 -5.13 1.40
C LEU A 101 1.59 -4.92 -0.10
N PRO A 102 0.43 -4.39 -0.54
CA PRO A 102 0.25 -4.04 -1.95
C PRO A 102 1.27 -3.03 -2.50
N GLN A 103 2.02 -2.31 -1.65
CA GLN A 103 3.13 -1.45 -2.06
C GLN A 103 4.24 -2.20 -2.79
N LEU A 104 4.34 -3.52 -2.65
CA LEU A 104 5.25 -4.33 -3.44
C LEU A 104 4.98 -4.19 -4.95
N PHE A 105 3.73 -3.93 -5.36
CA PHE A 105 3.40 -3.58 -6.75
C PHE A 105 4.01 -2.23 -7.17
N ASN A 106 4.02 -1.23 -6.29
CA ASN A 106 4.71 0.04 -6.56
C ASN A 106 6.22 -0.16 -6.76
N VAL A 107 6.83 -1.08 -5.99
CA VAL A 107 8.22 -1.45 -6.21
C VAL A 107 8.40 -2.07 -7.59
N LEU A 108 7.58 -3.02 -8.00
CA LEU A 108 7.67 -3.60 -9.35
C LEU A 108 7.48 -2.56 -10.47
N LEU A 109 6.57 -1.60 -10.29
CA LEU A 109 6.30 -0.51 -11.24
C LEU A 109 7.41 0.55 -11.28
N GLY A 110 8.27 0.62 -10.27
CA GLY A 110 9.35 1.60 -10.18
C GLY A 110 8.96 2.92 -9.51
N ASP A 111 7.77 2.97 -8.92
CA ASP A 111 7.31 4.12 -8.13
C ASP A 111 8.02 4.19 -6.77
N MET A 112 8.45 3.04 -6.24
CA MET A 112 9.06 2.89 -4.91
C MET A 112 10.29 1.96 -4.94
N SER A 113 11.11 2.08 -3.89
CA SER A 113 12.22 1.18 -3.56
C SER A 113 11.88 0.46 -2.25
N ILE A 114 12.36 -0.78 -2.05
CA ILE A 114 12.15 -1.49 -0.77
C ILE A 114 12.87 -0.77 0.37
N VAL A 115 14.06 -0.24 0.06
CA VAL A 115 14.86 0.55 1.00
C VAL A 115 15.21 1.88 0.32
N GLY A 116 14.58 2.97 0.74
CA GLY A 116 14.87 4.30 0.22
C GLY A 116 13.91 5.35 0.79
N PRO A 117 14.30 6.64 0.79
CA PRO A 117 13.41 7.75 1.10
C PRO A 117 12.46 8.08 -0.05
#